data_AF-A0A382HKR9-F1
#
_entry.id   AF-A0A382HKR9-F1
#
_cell.length_a   1.000
_cell.length_b   1.000
_cell.length_c   1.000
_cell.angle_alpha   90.00
_cell.angle_beta   90.00
_cell.angle_gamma   90.00
#
_symmetry.space_group_name_H-M   'P 1'
#
loop_
_entity.id
_entity.type
_entity.pdbx_description
1 polymer ?
#
loop_
_entity_poly.entity_id
_entity_poly.type
_entity_poly.pdbx_seq_one_letter_code
_entity_poly.pdbx_strand_id
1 'polypeptide(L)' 'MTESNVGKVVQVIGPVLDVEFDLDSLPDIYNALSVKSEGDSEQTIDLVAEVQQHIGRGMVRAVSMTSTDG' A
#
# COMPACT_ATOMS: atom_id res chain seq x y z
N MET A 1 16.03 8.71 12.65
CA MET A 1 14.56 8.56 12.59
C MET A 1 14.28 8.06 11.18
N THR A 2 13.78 6.84 11.03
CA THR A 2 13.58 6.26 9.71
C THR A 2 12.45 7.04 9.05
N GLU A 3 12.76 7.81 8.00
CA GLU A 3 11.74 8.46 7.18
C GLU A 3 10.79 7.37 6.69
N SER A 4 9.51 7.51 7.04
CA SER A 4 8.49 6.56 6.61
C SER A 4 8.18 6.89 5.15
N ASN A 5 8.46 5.96 4.25
CA ASN A 5 8.07 6.09 2.85
C ASN A 5 6.54 5.95 2.74
N VAL A 6 5.85 7.08 2.55
CA VAL A 6 4.39 7.13 2.52
C VAL A 6 3.91 7.12 1.07
N GLY A 7 3.09 6.13 0.74
CA GLY A 7 2.41 6.03 -0.55
C GLY A 7 0.91 6.33 -0.43
N LYS A 8 0.26 6.51 -1.57
CA LYS A 8 -1.18 6.71 -1.68
C LYS A 8 -1.82 5.53 -2.40
N VAL A 9 -2.82 4.92 -1.79
CA VAL A 9 -3.63 3.89 -2.46
C VAL A 9 -4.44 4.54 -3.59
N VAL A 10 -4.23 4.07 -4.82
CA VAL A 10 -4.92 4.56 -6.02
C VAL A 10 -6.12 3.69 -6.35
N GLN A 11 -5.97 2.37 -6.20
CA GLN A 11 -7.00 1.42 -6.55
C GLN A 11 -6.93 0.16 -5.68
N VAL A 12 -8.10 -0.42 -5.40
CA VAL A 12 -8.25 -1.71 -4.71
C VAL A 12 -9.13 -2.63 -5.57
N ILE A 13 -8.63 -3.82 -5.92
CA ILE A 13 -9.35 -4.85 -6.66
C ILE A 13 -9.24 -6.17 -5.89
N GLY A 14 -10.26 -6.48 -5.08
CA GLY A 14 -10.18 -7.61 -4.14
C GLY A 14 -8.92 -7.48 -3.28
N PRO A 15 -8.05 -8.49 -3.19
CA PRO A 15 -6.83 -8.43 -2.38
C PRO A 15 -5.71 -7.61 -3.02
N VAL A 16 -5.86 -7.09 -4.24
CA VAL A 16 -4.81 -6.39 -4.98
C VAL A 16 -4.94 -4.88 -4.76
N LEU A 17 -3.85 -4.23 -4.34
CA LEU A 17 -3.77 -2.78 -4.17
C LEU A 17 -2.74 -2.19 -5.13
N ASP A 18 -3.14 -1.15 -5.86
CA ASP A 18 -2.21 -0.32 -6.60
C ASP A 18 -1.92 0.94 -5.76
N VAL A 19 -0.65 1.15 -5.44
CA VAL A 19 -0.17 2.22 -4.54
C VAL A 19 0.85 3.07 -5.28
N GLU A 20 0.63 4.38 -5.27
CA GLU A 20 1.54 5.38 -5.84
C GLU A 20 2.52 5.87 -4.77
N PHE A 21 3.79 5.92 -5.12
CA PHE A 21 4.89 6.46 -4.33
C PHE A 21 5.63 7.52 -5.14
N ASP A 22 6.42 8.34 -4.46
CA ASP A 22 7.38 9.21 -5.13
C ASP A 22 8.39 8.37 -5.93
N LEU A 23 8.77 8.86 -7.11
CA LEU A 23 9.65 8.14 -8.04
C LEU A 23 10.99 7.74 -7.42
N ASP A 24 11.52 8.58 -6.54
CA ASP A 24 12.79 8.37 -5.84
C ASP A 24 12.63 7.51 -4.57
N SER A 25 11.40 7.12 -4.24
CA SER A 25 11.05 6.34 -3.04
C SER A 25 10.12 5.18 -3.39
N LEU A 26 10.30 4.57 -4.56
CA LEU A 26 9.60 3.34 -4.90
C LEU A 26 10.07 2.18 -4.01
N PRO A 27 9.18 1.49 -3.27
CA PRO A 27 9.56 0.33 -2.50
C PRO A 27 9.95 -0.84 -3.41
N ASP A 28 10.96 -1.61 -3.00
CA ASP A 28 11.37 -2.83 -3.71
C ASP A 28 10.27 -3.90 -3.75
N ILE A 29 10.38 -4.81 -4.71
CA ILE A 29 9.54 -6.02 -4.75
C ILE A 29 9.81 -6.85 -3.49
N TYR A 30 8.75 -7.43 -2.93
CA TYR A 30 8.70 -8.15 -1.65
C TYR A 30 8.82 -7.28 -0.40
N ASN A 31 8.85 -5.94 -0.51
CA ASN A 31 8.67 -5.10 0.67
C ASN A 31 7.22 -5.14 1.17
N ALA A 32 7.09 -5.09 2.50
CA ALA A 32 5.81 -4.96 3.16
C ALA A 32 5.36 -3.48 3.20
N LEU A 33 4.11 -3.26 2.85
CA LEU A 33 3.38 -2.01 2.98
C LEU A 33 2.40 -2.15 4.15
N SER A 34 2.51 -1.27 5.14
CA SER A 34 1.52 -1.14 6.21
C SER A 34 0.53 -0.07 5.80
N VAL A 35 -0.75 -0.44 5.67
CA VAL A 35 -1.84 0.47 5.36
C VAL A 35 -2.66 0.66 6.62
N LYS A 36 -2.65 1.90 7.12
CA LYS A 36 -3.40 2.30 8.32
C LYS A 36 -4.32 3.46 7.98
N SER A 37 -5.61 3.32 8.31
CA SER A 37 -6.55 4.43 8.23
C SER A 37 -6.62 5.14 9.57
N GLU A 38 -6.12 6.38 9.64
CA GLU A 38 -6.36 7.31 10.74
C GLU A 38 -7.55 8.21 10.37
N GLY A 39 -8.75 7.64 10.34
CA GLY A 39 -9.98 8.36 10.01
C GLY A 39 -11.08 8.19 11.06
N ASP A 40 -11.95 9.19 11.18
CA ASP A 40 -13.11 9.30 12.09
C ASP A 40 -14.21 8.22 11.88
N SER A 41 -13.92 7.18 11.11
CA SER A 41 -14.84 6.08 10.83
C SER A 41 -14.71 4.99 11.89
N GLU A 42 -15.82 4.35 12.28
CA GLU A 42 -15.86 3.25 13.25
C GLU A 42 -15.01 2.02 12.84
N GLN A 43 -14.50 1.99 11.61
CA GLN A 43 -13.70 0.90 11.05
C GLN A 43 -12.23 1.32 10.95
N THR A 44 -11.42 0.83 11.88
CA THR A 44 -9.96 0.91 11.80
C THR A 44 -9.46 -0.09 10.76
N ILE A 45 -8.86 0.41 9.68
CA ILE A 45 -8.15 -0.42 8.70
C ILE A 45 -6.70 -0.54 9.18
N ASP A 46 -6.27 -1.75 9.50
CA ASP A 46 -4.86 -2.11 9.73
C ASP A 46 -4.58 -3.37 8.91
N LEU A 47 -3.95 -3.20 7.76
CA LEU A 47 -3.60 -4.30 6.87
C LEU A 47 -2.16 -4.22 6.42
N VAL A 48 -1.63 -5.39 6.07
CA VAL A 48 -0.30 -5.55 5.50
C VAL A 48 -0.46 -6.07 4.08
N ALA A 49 0.19 -5.39 3.14
CA ALA A 49 0.29 -5.83 1.76
C ALA A 49 1.75 -6.01 1.36
N GLU A 50 2.06 -6.91 0.44
CA GLU A 50 3.41 -7.12 -0.06
C GLU A 50 3.51 -6.68 -1.51
N VAL A 51 4.53 -5.88 -1.84
CA VAL A 51 4.80 -5.45 -3.21
C VAL A 51 5.14 -6.64 -4.09
N GLN A 52 4.36 -6.87 -5.14
CA GLN A 52 4.59 -7.97 -6.09
C GLN A 52 5.26 -7.50 -7.38
N GLN A 53 4.98 -6.27 -7.81
CA GLN A 53 5.52 -5.73 -9.07
C GLN A 53 5.48 -4.20 -9.10
N HIS A 54 6.39 -3.61 -9.87
CA HIS A 54 6.31 -2.21 -10.28
C HIS A 54 5.49 -2.13 -11.57
N ILE A 55 4.45 -1.30 -11.57
CA ILE A 55 3.54 -1.15 -12.73
C ILE A 55 3.82 0.15 -13.51
N GLY A 56 4.88 0.87 -13.13
CA GLY A 56 5.35 2.10 -13.78
C GLY A 56 4.69 3.37 -13.21
N ARG A 57 5.20 4.54 -13.64
CA ARG A 57 4.70 5.87 -13.22
C ARG A 57 4.71 6.10 -11.69
N GLY A 58 5.68 5.54 -10.98
CA GLY A 58 5.71 5.66 -9.50
C GLY A 58 4.78 4.70 -8.77
N MET A 59 4.10 3.78 -9.48
CA MET A 59 3.16 2.86 -8.86
C MET A 59 3.72 1.45 -8.69
N VAL A 60 3.33 0.85 -7.59
CA VAL A 60 3.53 -0.57 -7.29
C VAL A 60 2.19 -1.27 -7.14
N ARG A 61 2.15 -2.54 -7.52
CA ARG A 61 1.04 -3.43 -7.21
C ARG A 61 1.43 -4.33 -6.07
N ALA A 62 0.67 -4.24 -4.99
CA ALA A 62 0.82 -5.03 -3.78
C ALA A 62 -0.38 -5.97 -3.60
N VAL A 63 -0.16 -7.06 -2.86
CA VAL A 63 -1.21 -8.03 -2.51
C VAL A 63 -1.37 -8.03 -1.00
N SER A 64 -2.60 -7.81 -0.53
CA SER A 64 -2.95 -7.85 0.88
C SER A 64 -2.86 -9.25 1.44
N MET A 65 -2.30 -9.37 2.64
CA MET A 65 -2.25 -10.60 3.43
C MET A 65 -3.49 -10.79 4.32
N THR A 66 -4.30 -9.73 4.46
CA THR A 66 -5.55 -9.71 5.22
C THR A 66 -6.70 -9.19 4.36
N SER A 67 -7.94 -9.20 4.87
CA SER A 67 -9.06 -8.61 4.13
C SER A 67 -8.82 -7.12 3.87
N THR A 68 -9.22 -6.67 2.69
CA THR A 68 -9.24 -5.27 2.27
C THR A 68 -10.64 -4.66 2.39
N ASP A 69 -11.55 -5.33 3.11
CA ASP A 69 -12.90 -4.82 3.39
C ASP A 69 -12.83 -3.63 4.36
N GLY A 70 -13.45 -2.50 3.98
CA GLY A 70 -13.45 -1.23 4.72
C GLY A 70 -13.47 -0.04 3.79
#